data_AF-A0AAF1AUQ5-F1
#
_entry.id   AF-A0AAF1AUQ5-F1
#
_cell.length_a   1.000
_cell.length_b   1.000
_cell.length_c   1.000
_cell.angle_alpha   90.00
_cell.angle_beta   90.00
_cell.angle_gamma   90.00
#
_symmetry.space_group_name_H-M   'P 1'
#
loop_
_entity.id
_entity.type
_entity.pdbx_description
1 polymer ?
#
loop_
_entity_poly.entity_id
_entity_poly.type
_entity_poly.pdbx_seq_one_letter_code
_entity_poly.pdbx_strand_id
1 'polypeptide(L)'
;MLNDWYDREIDAINEPYRPIPSGVISENEVITHIWVLLLGGLGLAGILDVWAGHTFPIMFYLALGGSFISYIYSAPPLKLKQNGWIGNFALGASYISLPWELQRRKKVKARDALRTELLSLVKKFIGKVGKD
;
A
#
# COMPACT_ATOMS: atom_id res chain seq x y z
N MET A 1 14.72 -4.04 8.57
CA MET A 1 15.90 -4.85 8.18
C MET A 1 16.58 -4.30 6.93
N LEU A 2 16.04 -4.51 5.71
CA LEU A 2 16.70 -4.01 4.49
C LEU A 2 16.88 -2.48 4.50
N ASN A 3 15.85 -1.74 4.94
CA ASN A 3 15.93 -0.29 5.05
C ASN A 3 17.06 0.16 5.98
N ASP A 4 17.07 -0.39 7.19
CA ASP A 4 18.04 -0.06 8.26
C ASP A 4 19.47 -0.40 7.83
N TRP A 5 19.65 -1.47 7.06
CA TRP A 5 20.94 -1.83 6.47
C TRP A 5 21.49 -0.78 5.50
N TYR A 6 20.62 -0.23 4.63
CA TYR A 6 21.01 0.80 3.66
C TYR A 6 21.02 2.23 4.22
N ASP A 7 20.51 2.42 5.45
CA ASP A 7 20.56 3.68 6.19
C ASP A 7 21.64 3.71 7.26
N ARG A 8 22.36 2.61 7.50
CA ARG A 8 23.35 2.48 8.58
C ARG A 8 24.36 3.63 8.68
N GLU A 9 24.79 4.20 7.55
CA GLU A 9 25.75 5.31 7.52
C GLU A 9 25.11 6.64 7.95
N ILE A 10 23.85 6.86 7.56
CA ILE A 10 23.06 8.03 7.95
C ILE A 10 22.67 7.91 9.43
N ASP A 11 22.23 6.72 9.82
CA ASP A 11 21.87 6.38 11.19
C ASP A 11 23.08 6.44 12.12
N ALA A 12 24.30 6.13 11.66
CA ALA A 12 25.51 6.31 12.46
C ALA A 12 25.75 7.79 12.85
N ILE A 13 25.30 8.73 12.02
CA ILE A 13 25.40 10.17 12.29
C ILE A 13 24.25 10.65 13.17
N ASN A 14 23.02 10.27 12.83
CA ASN A 14 21.80 10.80 13.47
C ASN A 14 21.42 10.04 14.76
N GLU A 15 21.59 8.72 14.77
CA GLU A 15 21.12 7.81 15.83
C GLU A 15 22.16 6.68 16.09
N PRO A 16 23.36 7.01 16.59
CA PRO A 16 24.50 6.08 16.66
C PRO A 16 24.28 4.86 17.57
N TYR A 17 23.32 4.94 18.49
CA TYR A 17 22.99 3.85 19.41
C TYR A 17 22.12 2.75 18.78
N ARG A 18 21.68 2.92 17.52
CA ARG A 18 20.91 1.89 16.82
C ARG A 18 21.70 0.58 16.71
N PRO A 19 21.05 -0.60 16.72
CA PRO A 19 21.76 -1.89 16.77
C PRO A 19 22.75 -2.15 15.63
N ILE A 20 22.48 -1.65 14.41
CA ILE A 20 23.37 -1.83 13.24
C ILE A 20 24.56 -0.86 13.29
N PRO A 21 24.39 0.48 13.44
CA PRO A 21 25.52 1.40 13.55
C PRO A 21 26.38 1.20 14.80
N SER A 22 25.78 0.80 15.92
CA SER A 22 26.51 0.53 17.18
C SER A 22 27.31 -0.77 17.17
N GLY A 23 27.12 -1.62 16.14
CA GLY A 23 27.80 -2.90 16.00
C GLY A 23 27.33 -3.99 16.97
N VAL A 24 26.18 -3.79 17.64
CA VAL A 24 25.56 -4.81 18.51
C VAL A 24 25.15 -6.05 17.69
N ILE A 25 24.75 -5.84 16.43
CA ILE A 25 24.41 -6.91 15.48
C ILE A 25 25.45 -6.91 14.36
N SER A 26 25.97 -8.08 14.01
CA SER A 26 26.93 -8.23 12.92
C SER A 26 26.27 -8.10 11.54
N GLU A 27 27.05 -7.70 10.53
CA GLU A 27 26.60 -7.63 9.14
C GLU A 27 26.02 -8.96 8.63
N ASN A 28 26.67 -10.08 8.97
CA ASN A 28 26.21 -11.41 8.58
C ASN A 28 24.85 -11.76 9.19
N GLU A 29 24.59 -11.36 10.44
CA GLU A 29 23.28 -11.55 11.07
C GLU A 29 22.21 -10.72 10.36
N VAL A 30 22.51 -9.46 10.01
CA VAL A 30 21.55 -8.60 9.28
C VAL A 30 21.22 -9.20 7.91
N ILE A 31 22.24 -9.62 7.15
CA ILE A 31 22.07 -10.25 5.83
C ILE A 31 21.26 -11.54 5.96
N THR A 32 21.56 -12.37 6.97
CA THR A 32 20.80 -13.60 7.25
C THR A 32 19.34 -13.29 7.54
N HIS A 33 19.05 -12.29 8.38
CA HIS A 33 17.67 -11.89 8.67
C HIS A 33 16.93 -11.39 7.43
N ILE A 34 17.60 -10.63 6.55
CA ILE A 34 17.01 -10.19 5.28
C ILE A 34 16.59 -11.39 4.43
N TRP A 35 17.48 -12.37 4.26
CA TRP A 35 17.19 -13.57 3.47
C TRP A 35 16.12 -14.45 4.11
N VAL A 36 16.18 -14.66 5.42
CA VAL A 36 15.20 -15.47 6.16
C VAL A 36 13.80 -14.86 6.05
N LEU A 37 13.68 -13.54 6.23
CA LEU A 37 12.39 -12.86 6.13
C LEU A 37 11.87 -12.83 4.68
N LEU A 38 12.75 -12.63 3.70
CA LEU A 38 12.37 -12.62 2.29
C LEU A 38 11.90 -14.01 1.83
N LEU A 39 12.75 -15.03 2.01
CA LEU A 39 12.45 -16.39 1.58
C LEU A 39 11.31 -16.99 2.41
N GLY A 40 11.27 -16.72 3.71
CA GLY A 40 10.18 -17.13 4.60
C GLY A 40 8.85 -16.50 4.19
N GLY A 41 8.84 -15.20 3.88
CA GLY A 41 7.64 -14.49 3.43
C GLY A 41 7.14 -14.99 2.07
N LEU A 42 8.04 -15.19 1.09
CA LEU A 42 7.69 -15.74 -0.21
C LEU A 42 7.23 -17.19 -0.13
N GLY A 43 7.90 -18.01 0.68
CA GLY A 43 7.51 -19.40 0.93
C GLY A 43 6.14 -19.50 1.57
N LEU A 44 5.87 -18.67 2.60
CA LEU A 44 4.55 -18.59 3.23
C LEU A 44 3.47 -18.15 2.24
N ALA A 45 3.75 -17.15 1.40
CA ALA A 45 2.80 -16.70 0.37
C ALA A 45 2.48 -17.82 -0.64
N GLY A 46 3.48 -18.60 -1.06
CA GLY A 46 3.27 -19.75 -1.93
C GLY A 46 2.47 -20.88 -1.27
N ILE A 47 2.73 -21.17 0.01
CA ILE A 47 1.93 -22.15 0.78
C ILE A 47 0.48 -21.69 0.88
N LEU A 48 0.25 -20.39 1.10
CA LEU A 48 -1.10 -19.82 1.18
C LEU A 48 -1.83 -19.91 -0.16
N ASP A 49 -1.16 -19.73 -1.30
CA ASP A 49 -1.77 -19.92 -2.62
C ASP A 49 -2.25 -21.36 -2.83
N VAL A 50 -1.44 -22.35 -2.44
CA VAL A 50 -1.82 -23.78 -2.52
C VAL A 50 -2.96 -24.10 -1.56
N TRP A 51 -2.88 -23.61 -0.32
CA TRP A 51 -3.92 -23.85 0.69
C TRP A 51 -5.25 -23.21 0.32
N ALA A 52 -5.24 -22.02 -0.28
CA ALA A 52 -6.43 -21.32 -0.77
C ALA A 52 -6.98 -21.90 -2.09
N GLY A 53 -6.27 -22.84 -2.73
CA GLY A 53 -6.69 -23.45 -3.99
C GLY A 53 -6.66 -22.49 -5.18
N HIS A 54 -5.76 -21.50 -5.17
CA HIS A 54 -5.63 -20.57 -6.28
C HIS A 54 -5.06 -21.28 -7.52
N THR A 55 -5.71 -21.10 -8.68
CA THR A 55 -5.25 -21.62 -9.98
C THR A 55 -4.00 -20.89 -10.50
N PHE A 56 -3.77 -19.68 -10.00
CA PHE A 56 -2.60 -18.85 -10.27
C PHE A 56 -2.04 -18.34 -8.93
N PRO A 57 -0.71 -18.40 -8.69
CA PRO A 57 -0.13 -18.08 -7.39
C PRO A 57 -0.06 -16.55 -7.16
N ILE A 58 -1.23 -15.96 -6.99
CA ILE A 58 -1.41 -14.51 -6.90
C ILE A 58 -0.76 -13.94 -5.64
N MET A 59 -0.82 -14.65 -4.50
CA MET A 59 -0.24 -14.17 -3.24
C MET A 59 1.28 -14.15 -3.32
N PHE A 60 1.88 -15.17 -3.94
CA PHE A 60 3.31 -15.23 -4.20
C PHE A 60 3.78 -14.06 -5.07
N TYR A 61 3.09 -13.79 -6.19
CA TYR A 61 3.47 -12.68 -7.07
C TYR A 61 3.25 -11.30 -6.41
N LEU A 62 2.21 -11.15 -5.59
CA LEU A 62 2.02 -9.93 -4.80
C LEU A 62 3.14 -9.75 -3.77
N ALA A 63 3.54 -10.80 -3.06
CA ALA A 63 4.64 -10.76 -2.10
C ALA A 63 5.98 -10.48 -2.78
N LEU A 64 6.23 -11.07 -3.95
CA LEU A 64 7.41 -10.83 -4.77
C LEU A 64 7.46 -9.39 -5.27
N GLY A 65 6.35 -8.89 -5.84
CA GLY A 65 6.24 -7.52 -6.30
C GLY A 65 6.41 -6.51 -5.16
N GLY A 66 5.77 -6.74 -4.01
CA GLY A 66 5.91 -5.90 -2.82
C GLY A 66 7.35 -5.86 -2.30
N SER A 67 8.01 -7.03 -2.25
CA SER A 67 9.43 -7.13 -1.85
C SER A 67 10.35 -6.38 -2.82
N PHE A 68 10.08 -6.49 -4.12
CA PHE A 68 10.84 -5.77 -5.15
C PHE A 68 10.67 -4.25 -5.06
N ILE A 69 9.44 -3.76 -4.86
CA ILE A 69 9.17 -2.34 -4.63
C ILE A 69 9.90 -1.85 -3.37
N SER A 70 9.85 -2.63 -2.28
CA SER A 70 10.58 -2.31 -1.05
C SER A 70 12.09 -2.24 -1.27
N TYR A 71 12.65 -3.13 -2.10
CA TYR A 71 14.07 -3.09 -2.47
C TYR A 71 14.40 -1.80 -3.23
N ILE A 72 13.65 -1.48 -4.29
CA ILE A 72 13.87 -0.26 -5.09
C ILE A 72 13.75 1.02 -4.26
N TYR A 73 12.87 1.01 -3.25
CA TYR A 73 12.70 2.16 -2.36
C TYR A 73 13.93 2.40 -1.47
N SER A 74 14.53 1.33 -0.93
CA SER A 74 15.59 1.41 0.07
C SER A 74 17.01 1.25 -0.47
N ALA A 75 17.22 0.56 -1.60
CA ALA A 75 18.51 0.13 -2.12
C ALA A 75 18.94 0.88 -3.41
N PRO A 76 20.26 1.05 -3.66
CA PRO A 76 20.77 1.53 -4.96
C PRO A 76 20.45 0.55 -6.09
N PRO A 77 20.28 1.01 -7.36
CA PRO A 77 20.63 2.34 -7.89
C PRO A 77 19.53 3.41 -7.84
N LEU A 78 18.28 3.06 -7.53
CA LEU A 78 17.16 4.01 -7.56
C LEU A 78 16.90 4.71 -6.21
N LYS A 79 17.12 4.01 -5.08
CA LYS A 79 16.95 4.48 -3.69
C LYS A 79 15.92 5.61 -3.57
N LEU A 80 14.66 5.33 -3.98
CA LEU A 80 13.63 6.36 -4.21
C LEU A 80 13.39 7.26 -3.00
N LYS A 81 13.62 6.76 -1.78
CA LYS A 81 13.50 7.52 -0.54
C LYS A 81 14.45 8.72 -0.44
N GLN A 82 15.51 8.79 -1.25
CA GLN A 82 16.36 9.99 -1.36
C GLN A 82 15.63 11.16 -2.03
N ASN A 83 14.59 10.89 -2.82
CA ASN A 83 13.81 11.92 -3.47
C ASN A 83 12.66 12.40 -2.57
N GLY A 84 12.98 13.37 -1.69
CA GLY A 84 12.02 13.98 -0.77
C GLY A 84 10.83 14.67 -1.45
N TRP A 85 10.96 15.06 -2.72
CA TRP A 85 9.86 15.67 -3.48
C TRP A 85 8.76 14.65 -3.79
N ILE A 86 9.13 13.51 -4.38
CA ILE A 86 8.16 12.47 -4.75
C ILE A 86 7.52 11.87 -3.49
N GLY A 87 8.30 11.68 -2.42
CA GLY A 87 7.78 11.19 -1.13
C GLY A 87 6.73 12.12 -0.53
N ASN A 88 7.00 13.43 -0.48
CA ASN A 88 6.05 14.42 0.05
C ASN A 88 4.78 14.55 -0.82
N PHE A 89 4.93 14.49 -2.15
CA PHE A 89 3.78 14.49 -3.05
C PHE A 89 2.91 13.24 -2.89
N ALA A 90 3.51 12.06 -2.73
CA ALA A 90 2.79 10.81 -2.51
C ALA A 90 2.07 10.79 -1.15
N LEU A 91 2.68 11.32 -0.09
CA LEU A 91 2.06 11.52 1.22
C LEU A 91 0.84 12.47 1.13
N GLY A 92 1.01 13.63 0.48
CA GLY A 92 -0.10 14.57 0.27
C GLY A 92 -1.25 13.95 -0.55
N ALA A 93 -0.93 13.20 -1.60
CA ALA A 93 -1.94 12.54 -2.42
C ALA A 93 -2.68 11.41 -1.66
N SER A 94 -1.95 10.60 -0.89
CA SER A 94 -2.53 9.46 -0.19
C SER A 94 -3.37 9.85 1.03
N TYR A 95 -2.94 10.84 1.82
CA TYR A 95 -3.65 11.23 3.04
C TYR A 95 -4.78 12.25 2.81
N ILE A 96 -4.72 13.05 1.75
CA ILE A 96 -5.67 14.15 1.55
C ILE A 96 -6.55 13.92 0.33
N SER A 97 -5.95 13.77 -0.86
CA SER A 97 -6.74 13.80 -2.10
C SER A 97 -7.52 12.51 -2.34
N LEU A 98 -6.93 11.34 -2.09
CA LEU A 98 -7.62 10.05 -2.28
C LEU A 98 -8.83 9.84 -1.34
N PRO A 99 -8.73 10.09 -0.01
CA PRO A 99 -9.89 9.99 0.88
C PRO A 99 -10.99 10.98 0.52
N TRP A 100 -10.62 12.23 0.17
CA TRP A 100 -11.59 13.25 -0.23
C TRP A 100 -12.33 12.87 -1.51
N GLU A 101 -11.61 12.31 -2.48
CA GLU A 101 -12.18 11.85 -3.75
C GLU A 101 -13.15 10.68 -3.55
N LEU A 102 -12.76 9.71 -2.73
CA LEU A 102 -13.61 8.57 -2.41
C LEU A 102 -14.90 9.03 -1.71
N GLN A 103 -14.79 9.97 -0.77
CA GLN A 103 -15.92 10.53 -0.05
C GLN A 103 -16.85 11.34 -0.96
N ARG A 104 -16.27 12.13 -1.87
CA ARG A 104 -17.01 12.88 -2.89
C ARG A 104 -17.82 11.96 -3.78
N ARG A 105 -17.22 10.86 -4.28
CA ARG A 105 -17.91 9.87 -5.11
C ARG A 105 -19.06 9.20 -4.38
N LYS A 106 -18.90 8.87 -3.09
CA LYS A 106 -20.01 8.35 -2.27
C LYS A 106 -21.17 9.35 -2.15
N LYS A 107 -20.88 10.63 -1.87
CA LYS A 107 -21.91 11.68 -1.81
C LYS A 107 -22.64 11.89 -3.14
N VAL A 108 -21.91 11.92 -4.25
CA VAL A 108 -22.50 12.07 -5.60
C VAL A 108 -23.42 10.90 -5.91
N LYS A 109 -22.98 9.67 -5.66
CA LYS A 109 -23.78 8.46 -5.90
C LYS A 109 -25.07 8.43 -5.05
N ALA A 110 -24.98 8.83 -3.78
CA ALA A 110 -26.13 8.94 -2.90
C ALA A 110 -27.14 10.01 -3.36
N ARG A 111 -26.64 11.18 -3.78
CA ARG A 111 -27.47 12.26 -4.32
C ARG A 111 -28.20 11.83 -5.59
N ASP A 112 -27.49 11.15 -6.49
CA ASP A 112 -28.06 10.74 -7.78
C ASP A 112 -29.11 9.62 -7.57
N ALA A 113 -28.89 8.70 -6.63
CA ALA A 113 -29.89 7.70 -6.22
C ALA A 113 -31.18 8.36 -5.67
N LEU A 114 -31.03 9.34 -4.77
CA LEU A 114 -32.16 10.11 -4.22
C LEU A 114 -32.94 10.85 -5.30
N ARG A 115 -32.24 11.44 -6.29
CA ARG A 115 -32.87 12.12 -7.43
C ARG A 115 -33.68 11.15 -8.29
N THR A 116 -33.15 9.98 -8.58
CA THR A 116 -33.86 8.96 -9.38
C THR A 116 -35.12 8.46 -8.65
N GLU A 117 -35.04 8.26 -7.34
CA GLU A 117 -36.18 7.85 -6.51
C GLU A 117 -37.27 8.93 -6.47
N LEU A 118 -36.90 10.19 -6.25
CA LEU A 118 -37.82 11.32 -6.30
C LEU A 118 -38.50 11.46 -7.66
N LEU A 119 -37.74 11.37 -8.77
CA LEU A 119 -38.31 11.46 -10.12
C LEU A 119 -39.27 10.31 -10.42
N SER A 120 -38.99 9.10 -9.92
CA SER A 120 -39.89 7.95 -10.00
C SER A 120 -41.21 8.21 -9.27
N LEU A 121 -41.15 8.70 -8.03
CA LEU A 121 -42.32 9.03 -7.23
C LEU A 121 -43.17 10.14 -7.87
N VAL A 122 -42.53 11.20 -8.38
CA VAL A 122 -43.22 12.30 -9.07
C VAL A 122 -43.93 11.80 -10.33
N LYS A 123 -43.27 10.99 -11.16
CA LYS A 123 -43.90 10.39 -12.36
C LYS A 123 -45.09 9.51 -12.00
N LYS A 124 -44.98 8.72 -10.93
CA LYS A 124 -46.07 7.86 -10.44
C LYS A 124 -47.26 8.67 -9.93
N PHE A 125 -47.01 9.80 -9.26
CA PHE A 125 -48.04 10.71 -8.79
C PHE A 125 -48.75 11.43 -9.95
N ILE A 126 -48.00 12.04 -10.88
CA ILE A 126 -48.55 12.73 -12.05
C ILE A 126 -49.35 11.75 -12.94
N GLY A 127 -48.83 10.55 -13.19
CA GLY A 127 -49.52 9.52 -13.96
C GLY A 127 -50.79 8.98 -13.30
N LYS A 128 -50.94 9.17 -11.98
CA LYS A 128 -52.18 8.85 -11.25
C LYS A 128 -53.21 9.99 -11.36
N VAL A 129 -52.77 11.24 -11.32
CA VAL A 129 -53.63 12.43 -11.43
C VAL A 129 -54.14 12.65 -12.87
N GLY A 130 -53.36 12.31 -13.90
CA GLY A 130 -53.79 12.45 -15.30
C GLY A 130 -54.71 11.34 -15.83
N LYS A 131 -55.21 10.45 -14.95
CA LYS A 131 -56.11 9.33 -15.29
C LYS A 131 -57.54 9.50 -14.74
N ASP A 132 -57.81 10.62 -14.07
CA ASP A 132 -59.13 11.05 -13.61
C ASP A 132 -59.63 12.22 -14.49
#